data_AF-A0ABD6WEP4-F1
#
_entry.id   AF-A0ABD6WEP4-F1
#
_cell.length_a   1.000
_cell.length_b   1.000
_cell.length_c   1.000
_cell.angle_alpha   90.00
_cell.angle_beta   90.00
_cell.angle_gamma   90.00
#
_symmetry.space_group_name_H-M   'P 1'
#
loop_
_entity.id
_entity.type
_entity.pdbx_description
1 polymer ?
#
loop_
_entity_poly.entity_id
_entity_poly.type
_entity_poly.pdbx_seq_one_letter_code
_entity_poly.pdbx_strand_id
1 'polypeptide(L)'
;MRGLIAVLFTASSTPPSVFTSPQWHSPPHRRRGGIVPYIRRISVTAPGTRNEHIVAVQHSVRPTGPLHSEPVSSIVGRIDGGSVFRSHNDRTGAEAPVIARRSTAGRRYIATVSNGVESDNLLSLPRY
;
A
#
# COMPACT_ATOMS: atom_id res chain seq x y z
N MET A 1 -30.02 -22.72 72.41
CA MET A 1 -30.07 -23.15 70.99
C MET A 1 -29.45 -22.01 70.19
N ARG A 2 -28.14 -21.98 69.88
CA ARG A 2 -27.39 -22.63 68.78
C ARG A 2 -27.99 -22.40 67.37
N GLY A 3 -27.20 -21.74 66.51
CA GLY A 3 -27.35 -21.51 65.06
C GLY A 3 -27.08 -20.02 64.74
N LEU A 4 -25.89 -19.54 64.30
CA LEU A 4 -24.97 -19.95 63.22
C LEU A 4 -25.68 -20.01 61.86
N ILE A 5 -25.14 -19.25 60.88
CA ILE A 5 -25.33 -19.25 59.40
C ILE A 5 -25.50 -17.79 58.92
N ALA A 6 -24.89 -17.27 57.87
CA ALA A 6 -23.63 -17.51 57.17
C ALA A 6 -23.44 -16.25 56.31
N VAL A 7 -22.24 -15.67 56.30
CA VAL A 7 -21.91 -14.52 55.45
C VAL A 7 -21.75 -15.03 54.02
N LEU A 8 -22.61 -14.59 53.11
CA LEU A 8 -22.45 -14.81 51.67
C LEU A 8 -21.67 -13.64 51.07
N PHE A 9 -20.35 -13.83 50.95
CA PHE A 9 -19.50 -13.05 50.07
C PHE A 9 -19.82 -13.41 48.62
N THR A 10 -20.55 -12.55 47.91
CA THR A 10 -20.57 -12.59 46.44
C THR A 10 -19.33 -11.87 45.92
N ALA A 11 -18.30 -12.65 45.61
CA ALA A 11 -17.12 -12.20 44.89
C ALA A 11 -17.51 -11.77 43.46
N SER A 12 -17.38 -10.48 43.16
CA SER A 12 -17.44 -9.95 41.81
C SER A 12 -16.11 -10.26 41.09
N SER A 13 -16.04 -11.41 40.42
CA SER A 13 -14.92 -11.75 39.52
C SER A 13 -15.15 -11.09 38.16
N THR A 14 -14.58 -9.90 37.97
CA THR A 14 -14.48 -9.26 36.64
C THR A 14 -13.10 -9.61 36.06
N PRO A 15 -13.01 -10.15 34.83
CA PRO A 15 -11.76 -10.68 34.27
C PRO A 15 -10.69 -9.59 34.03
N PRO A 16 -9.39 -9.94 34.01
CA PRO A 16 -8.32 -8.96 33.84
C PRO A 16 -8.37 -8.31 32.45
N SER A 17 -8.12 -7.01 32.42
CA SER A 17 -7.99 -6.20 31.20
C SER A 17 -6.97 -6.82 30.25
N VAL A 18 -7.46 -7.40 29.16
CA VAL A 18 -6.62 -7.82 28.03
C VAL A 18 -6.12 -6.53 27.37
N PHE A 19 -4.81 -6.32 27.41
CA PHE A 19 -4.12 -5.28 26.64
C PHE A 19 -4.46 -5.51 25.15
N THR A 20 -5.42 -4.74 24.65
CA THR A 20 -5.81 -4.77 23.24
C THR A 20 -4.72 -4.04 22.49
N SER A 21 -3.97 -4.77 21.64
CA SER A 21 -2.98 -4.18 20.74
C SER A 21 -3.57 -2.96 20.03
N PRO A 22 -2.81 -1.90 19.71
CA PRO A 22 -3.34 -0.81 18.90
C PRO A 22 -3.84 -1.43 17.60
N GLN A 23 -5.17 -1.44 17.46
CA GLN A 23 -5.86 -1.82 16.24
C GLN A 23 -5.34 -0.87 15.19
N TRP A 24 -4.38 -1.35 14.39
CA TRP A 24 -4.08 -0.75 13.10
C TRP A 24 -5.44 -0.63 12.42
N HIS A 25 -5.92 0.61 12.28
CA HIS A 25 -7.07 0.91 11.46
C HIS A 25 -6.70 0.43 10.06
N SER A 26 -7.06 -0.81 9.73
CA SER A 26 -7.18 -1.22 8.34
C SER A 26 -8.20 -0.25 7.76
N PRO A 27 -7.82 0.62 6.79
CA PRO A 27 -8.79 1.48 6.14
C PRO A 27 -9.91 0.60 5.59
N PRO A 28 -11.17 1.09 5.57
CA PRO A 28 -12.32 0.26 5.27
C PRO A 28 -12.14 -0.45 3.92
N HIS A 29 -11.90 -1.76 3.98
CA HIS A 29 -11.90 -2.64 2.82
C HIS A 29 -13.35 -2.82 2.35
N ARG A 30 -13.90 -1.85 1.62
CA ARG A 30 -15.05 -2.08 0.73
C ARG A 30 -15.24 -1.00 -0.32
N ARG A 31 -14.52 -1.15 -1.44
CA ARG A 31 -15.10 -0.86 -2.76
C ARG A 31 -14.92 -2.08 -3.66
N ARG A 32 -15.99 -2.89 -3.73
CA ARG A 32 -16.48 -3.58 -4.93
C ARG A 32 -15.43 -3.78 -6.03
N GLY A 33 -14.74 -4.93 -6.04
CA GLY A 33 -13.97 -5.44 -7.20
C GLY A 33 -13.32 -4.37 -8.10
N GLY A 34 -12.69 -3.37 -7.49
CA GLY A 34 -12.12 -2.24 -8.22
C GLY A 34 -10.93 -2.77 -9.00
N ILE A 35 -10.92 -2.54 -10.31
CA ILE A 35 -9.81 -3.00 -11.12
C ILE A 35 -8.58 -2.19 -10.72
N VAL A 36 -7.58 -2.86 -10.13
CA VAL A 36 -6.30 -2.27 -9.75
C VAL A 36 -5.44 -2.21 -11.00
N PRO A 37 -5.06 -1.02 -11.51
CA PRO A 37 -4.20 -0.93 -12.67
C PRO A 37 -2.76 -1.33 -12.33
N TYR A 38 -2.09 -1.91 -13.32
CA TYR A 38 -0.73 -2.41 -13.25
C TYR A 38 0.20 -1.53 -14.06
N ILE A 39 1.16 -0.89 -13.39
CA ILE A 39 2.29 -0.23 -14.02
C ILE A 39 3.26 -1.32 -14.49
N ARG A 40 3.53 -1.34 -15.79
CA ARG A 40 4.30 -2.42 -16.43
C ARG A 40 5.56 -1.94 -17.12
N ARG A 41 5.63 -0.65 -17.47
CA ARG A 41 6.83 -0.02 -18.02
C ARG A 41 6.99 1.39 -17.47
N ILE A 42 8.22 1.86 -17.42
CA ILE A 42 8.57 3.17 -16.90
C ILE A 42 9.38 3.95 -17.92
N SER A 43 9.31 5.27 -17.88
CA SER A 43 10.26 6.15 -18.55
C SER A 43 10.92 7.02 -17.49
N VAL A 44 12.24 7.20 -17.60
CA VAL A 44 13.06 7.87 -16.59
C VAL A 44 13.91 8.98 -17.23
N THR A 45 14.07 10.08 -16.53
CA THR A 45 15.09 11.07 -16.87
C THR A 45 16.44 10.67 -16.29
N ALA A 46 17.54 11.05 -16.97
CA ALA A 46 18.89 10.86 -16.43
C ALA A 46 19.01 11.47 -15.02
N PRO A 47 19.68 10.80 -14.05
CA PRO A 47 20.46 9.56 -14.22
C PRO A 47 19.64 8.26 -14.20
N GLY A 48 18.35 8.29 -13.86
CA GLY A 48 17.45 7.14 -13.98
C GLY A 48 17.73 5.98 -13.02
N THR A 49 18.37 6.25 -11.89
CA THR A 49 18.78 5.25 -10.86
C THR A 49 17.89 5.22 -9.61
N ARG A 50 16.85 6.06 -9.55
CA ARG A 50 15.97 6.20 -8.39
C ARG A 50 14.53 6.34 -8.86
N ASN A 51 13.57 5.89 -8.05
CA ASN A 51 12.15 6.00 -8.38
C ASN A 51 11.72 7.45 -8.63
N GLU A 52 12.35 8.42 -7.95
CA GLU A 52 12.09 9.84 -8.16
C GLU A 52 12.35 10.27 -9.62
N HIS A 53 13.26 9.61 -10.34
CA HIS A 53 13.60 9.93 -11.74
C HIS A 53 12.57 9.40 -12.75
N ILE A 54 11.56 8.65 -12.33
CA ILE A 54 10.49 8.20 -13.21
C ILE A 54 9.62 9.40 -13.57
N VAL A 55 9.44 9.64 -14.86
CA VAL A 55 8.66 10.77 -15.39
C VAL A 55 7.35 10.35 -16.02
N ALA A 56 7.27 9.14 -16.54
CA ALA A 56 6.05 8.58 -17.11
C ALA A 56 5.99 7.07 -16.92
N VAL A 57 4.78 6.51 -17.02
CA VAL A 57 4.55 5.08 -16.90
C VAL A 57 3.61 4.61 -18.00
N GLN A 58 3.76 3.35 -18.39
CA GLN A 58 2.72 2.64 -19.13
C GLN A 58 2.04 1.65 -18.20
N HIS A 59 0.71 1.75 -18.13
CA HIS A 59 -0.12 0.95 -17.23
C HIS A 59 -1.26 0.27 -17.97
N SER A 60 -1.74 -0.86 -17.44
CA SER A 60 -2.88 -1.60 -17.97
C SER A 60 -3.85 -1.98 -16.87
N VAL A 61 -5.11 -2.20 -17.25
CA VAL A 61 -6.20 -2.57 -16.34
C VAL A 61 -6.06 -4.03 -15.87
N ARG A 62 -5.36 -4.88 -16.64
CA ARG A 62 -5.02 -6.26 -16.29
C ARG A 62 -3.49 -6.43 -16.30
N PRO A 63 -2.93 -7.51 -15.74
CA PRO A 63 -1.49 -7.80 -15.85
C PRO A 63 -1.01 -7.95 -17.30
N THR A 64 -1.95 -8.22 -18.23
CA THR A 64 -1.72 -8.29 -19.67
C THR A 64 -2.64 -7.32 -20.42
N GLY A 65 -2.40 -7.15 -21.72
CA GLY A 65 -3.27 -6.34 -22.59
C GLY A 65 -2.75 -4.93 -22.87
N PRO A 66 -3.62 -4.03 -23.35
CA PRO A 66 -3.22 -2.74 -23.89
C PRO A 66 -2.64 -1.84 -22.81
N LEU A 67 -1.58 -1.13 -23.19
CA LEU A 67 -0.87 -0.19 -22.33
C LEU A 67 -1.33 1.24 -22.59
N HIS A 68 -1.54 1.98 -21.52
CA HIS A 68 -1.86 3.41 -21.53
C HIS A 68 -0.68 4.19 -20.93
N SER A 69 -0.18 5.16 -21.68
CA SER A 69 0.89 6.06 -21.21
C SER A 69 0.29 7.19 -20.38
N GLU A 70 0.90 7.47 -19.23
CA GLU A 70 0.47 8.54 -18.33
C GLU A 70 1.70 9.15 -17.62
N PRO A 71 1.78 10.48 -17.44
CA PRO A 71 2.84 11.09 -16.66
C PRO A 71 2.73 10.71 -15.18
N VAL A 72 3.88 10.63 -14.48
CA VAL A 72 3.92 10.28 -13.05
C VAL A 72 3.09 11.24 -12.20
N SER A 73 3.05 12.54 -12.55
CA SER A 73 2.24 13.53 -11.84
C SER A 73 0.74 13.18 -11.81
N SER A 74 0.22 12.59 -12.90
CA SER A 74 -1.18 12.19 -12.98
C SER A 74 -1.45 10.92 -12.17
N ILE A 75 -0.54 9.94 -12.19
CA ILE A 75 -0.61 8.75 -11.32
C ILE A 75 -0.57 9.15 -9.84
N VAL A 76 0.33 10.07 -9.45
CA VAL A 76 0.38 10.62 -8.09
C VAL A 76 -0.97 11.24 -7.71
N GLY A 77 -1.54 12.11 -8.56
CA GLY A 77 -2.84 12.71 -8.30
C GLY A 77 -3.95 11.68 -8.11
N ARG A 78 -3.93 10.58 -8.89
CA ARG A 78 -4.87 9.47 -8.76
C ARG A 78 -4.69 8.71 -7.44
N ILE A 79 -3.45 8.44 -7.03
CA ILE A 79 -3.14 7.79 -5.74
C ILE A 79 -3.57 8.66 -4.57
N ASP A 80 -3.26 9.96 -4.62
CA ASP A 80 -3.69 10.94 -3.62
C ASP A 80 -5.23 11.02 -3.55
N GLY A 81 -5.92 10.84 -4.68
CA GLY A 81 -7.38 10.73 -4.78
C GLY A 81 -7.96 9.37 -4.34
N GLY A 82 -7.14 8.43 -3.87
CA GLY A 82 -7.56 7.13 -3.35
C GLY A 82 -7.52 5.97 -4.34
N SER A 83 -6.93 6.16 -5.53
CA SER A 83 -6.69 5.05 -6.47
C SER A 83 -5.55 4.17 -5.98
N VAL A 84 -5.67 2.86 -6.18
CA VAL A 84 -4.61 1.89 -5.87
C VAL A 84 -3.96 1.43 -7.15
N PHE A 85 -2.63 1.39 -7.17
CA PHE A 85 -1.82 0.86 -8.28
C PHE A 85 -0.88 -0.24 -7.80
N ARG A 86 -0.51 -1.12 -8.72
CA ARG A 86 0.57 -2.09 -8.52
C ARG A 86 1.60 -1.99 -9.64
N SER A 87 2.85 -2.32 -9.35
CA SER A 87 3.81 -2.68 -10.38
C SER A 87 3.57 -4.14 -10.79
N HIS A 88 3.81 -4.48 -12.05
CA HIS A 88 3.83 -5.86 -12.52
C HIS A 88 4.98 -6.06 -13.52
N ASN A 89 5.91 -6.94 -13.18
CA ASN A 89 7.02 -7.29 -14.05
C ASN A 89 6.66 -8.54 -14.87
N ASP A 90 6.37 -8.36 -16.16
CA ASP A 90 5.96 -9.46 -17.06
C ASP A 90 6.99 -10.60 -17.14
N ARG A 91 8.28 -10.34 -16.87
CA ARG A 91 9.35 -11.33 -16.98
C ARG A 91 9.46 -12.22 -15.74
N THR A 92 9.25 -11.66 -14.55
CA THR A 92 9.45 -12.36 -13.28
C THR A 92 8.14 -12.67 -12.55
N GLY A 93 7.02 -12.09 -12.99
CA GLY A 93 5.74 -12.14 -12.28
C GLY A 93 5.71 -11.33 -10.99
N ALA A 94 6.77 -10.57 -10.69
CA ALA A 94 6.85 -9.79 -9.46
C ALA A 94 5.83 -8.65 -9.46
N GLU A 95 5.11 -8.51 -8.36
CA GLU A 95 4.17 -7.42 -8.11
C GLU A 95 4.46 -6.70 -6.81
N ALA A 96 4.21 -5.40 -6.77
CA ALA A 96 4.31 -4.62 -5.54
C ALA A 96 3.32 -3.46 -5.53
N PRO A 97 2.81 -3.06 -4.35
CA PRO A 97 1.96 -1.88 -4.23
C PRO A 97 2.75 -0.62 -4.57
N VAL A 98 2.13 0.28 -5.32
CA VAL A 98 2.69 1.59 -5.69
C VAL A 98 2.04 2.65 -4.83
N ILE A 99 2.86 3.52 -4.26
CA ILE A 99 2.43 4.64 -3.43
C ILE A 99 3.00 5.95 -3.97
N ALA A 100 2.34 7.06 -3.63
CA ALA A 100 2.90 8.39 -3.81
C ALA A 100 3.83 8.72 -2.63
N ARG A 101 4.98 9.32 -2.93
CA ARG A 101 5.93 9.86 -1.94
C ARG A 101 6.39 11.26 -2.34
N ARG A 102 7.10 11.91 -1.43
CA ARG A 102 7.72 13.22 -1.62
C ARG A 102 9.21 13.10 -1.33
N SER A 103 10.05 13.56 -2.26
CA SER A 103 11.50 13.57 -2.07
C SER A 103 11.91 14.64 -1.05
N THR A 104 13.15 14.61 -0.59
CA THR A 104 13.71 15.64 0.31
C THR A 104 13.61 17.04 -0.29
N ALA A 105 13.67 17.17 -1.61
CA ALA A 105 13.52 18.43 -2.35
C ALA A 105 12.04 18.84 -2.59
N GLY A 106 11.07 18.09 -2.05
CA GLY A 106 9.65 18.39 -2.17
C GLY A 106 8.95 17.87 -3.43
N ARG A 107 9.68 17.22 -4.35
CA ARG A 107 9.10 16.65 -5.58
C ARG A 107 8.25 15.42 -5.25
N ARG A 108 7.00 15.37 -5.74
CA ARG A 108 6.19 14.14 -5.65
C ARG A 108 6.63 13.13 -6.70
N TYR A 109 6.65 11.86 -6.32
CA TYR A 109 7.02 10.74 -7.18
C TYR A 109 6.25 9.49 -6.75
N ILE A 110 6.33 8.44 -7.57
CA ILE A 110 5.79 7.12 -7.24
C ILE A 110 6.90 6.18 -6.78
N ALA A 111 6.60 5.31 -5.82
CA ALA A 111 7.54 4.33 -5.30
C ALA A 111 6.81 3.01 -5.01
N THR A 112 7.53 1.90 -5.08
CA THR A 112 7.11 0.64 -4.47
C THR A 112 7.68 0.53 -3.07
N VAL A 113 6.97 -0.16 -2.18
CA VAL A 113 7.42 -0.40 -0.80
C VAL A 113 7.44 -1.89 -0.53
N SER A 114 8.51 -2.34 0.12
CA SER A 114 8.65 -3.68 0.71
C SER A 114 9.06 -3.52 2.17
N ASN A 115 8.30 -4.12 3.09
CA ASN A 115 8.59 -4.05 4.53
C ASN A 115 8.78 -2.62 5.08
N GLY A 116 8.02 -1.65 4.57
CA GLY A 116 8.12 -0.24 4.97
C GLY A 116 9.25 0.56 4.31
N VAL A 117 10.18 -0.12 3.62
CA VAL A 117 11.30 0.49 2.89
C VAL A 117 10.96 0.60 1.42
N GLU A 118 11.37 1.71 0.79
CA GLU A 118 11.26 1.88 -0.65
C GLU A 118 12.05 0.78 -1.37
N SER A 119 11.47 0.22 -2.44
CA SER A 119 12.09 -0.85 -3.22
C SER A 119 12.30 -0.45 -4.68
N ASP A 120 13.17 -1.20 -5.36
CA ASP A 120 13.52 -0.98 -6.76
C ASP A 120 12.59 -1.71 -7.75
N ASN A 121 11.43 -2.20 -7.31
CA ASN A 121 10.54 -2.98 -8.18
C ASN A 121 10.08 -2.19 -9.41
N LEU A 122 9.83 -0.88 -9.27
CA LEU A 122 9.53 -0.02 -10.42
C LEU A 122 10.73 0.13 -11.36
N LEU A 123 11.94 0.28 -10.82
CA LEU A 123 13.17 0.40 -11.62
C LEU A 123 13.55 -0.89 -12.34
N SER A 124 13.05 -2.03 -11.85
CA SER A 124 13.21 -3.34 -12.50
C SER A 124 12.32 -3.53 -13.73
N LEU A 125 11.34 -2.64 -13.94
CA LEU A 125 10.44 -2.72 -15.09
C LEU A 125 11.13 -2.31 -16.39
N PRO A 126 10.69 -2.85 -17.54
CA PRO A 126 11.16 -2.40 -18.84
C PRO A 126 11.02 -0.88 -19.03
N ARG A 127 12.01 -0.29 -19.67
CA ARG A 127 12.00 1.14 -20.04
C ARG A 127 11.41 1.35 -21.43
N TYR A 128 10.81 2.52 -21.65
CA TYR A 128 10.32 2.96 -22.95
C TYR A 128 10.61 4.44 -23.22
#